data_AF-A0AB35LAZ7-F1
#
_entry.id   AF-A0AB35LAZ7-F1
#
_cell.length_a   1.000
_cell.length_b   1.000
_cell.length_c   1.000
_cell.angle_alpha   90.00
_cell.angle_beta   90.00
_cell.angle_gamma   90.00
#
_symmetry.space_group_name_H-M   'P 1'
#
loop_
_entity.id
_entity.type
_entity.pdbx_description
1 polymer ?
#
loop_
_entity_poly.entity_id
_entity_poly.type
_entity_poly.pdbx_seq_one_letter_code
_entity_poly.pdbx_strand_id
1 'polypeptide(L)'
;MPVSELTIDKPIATGVVGEVILLNLTLTPANASNQNATWKSSDTAKATVNTAGKVTLKAAGKVTITATVDDVTVNSVITINEKANNG
;
A
#
# COMPACT_ATOMS: atom_id res chain seq x y z
N MET A 1 -1.01 24.74 -1.31
CA MET A 1 0.29 24.30 -0.77
C MET A 1 0.51 22.88 -1.25
N PRO A 2 1.50 22.64 -2.15
CA PRO A 2 1.77 21.31 -2.69
C PRO A 2 2.46 20.43 -1.65
N VAL A 3 2.39 19.12 -1.85
CA VAL A 3 3.21 18.15 -1.12
C VAL A 3 4.66 18.25 -1.58
N SER A 4 5.60 18.37 -0.64
CA SER A 4 7.05 18.33 -0.93
C SER A 4 7.65 16.96 -0.64
N GLU A 5 7.08 16.24 0.32
CA GLU A 5 7.54 14.90 0.70
C GLU A 5 6.34 14.03 1.04
N LEU A 6 6.41 12.79 0.58
CA LEU A 6 5.45 11.74 0.90
C LEU A 6 6.25 10.56 1.45
N THR A 7 5.78 10.00 2.57
CA THR A 7 6.37 8.80 3.17
C THR A 7 5.29 7.77 3.45
N ILE A 8 5.69 6.50 3.47
CA ILE A 8 4.81 5.36 3.76
C ILE A 8 5.34 4.62 4.99
N ASP A 9 4.44 4.28 5.92
CA ASP A 9 4.81 3.67 7.20
C ASP A 9 5.45 2.28 7.05
N LYS A 10 5.06 1.54 6.02
CA LYS A 10 5.55 0.18 5.73
C LYS A 10 6.06 0.08 4.29
N PRO A 11 7.30 0.50 3.99
CA PRO A 11 7.88 0.36 2.65
C PRO A 11 8.08 -1.11 2.26
N ILE A 12 8.20 -2.01 3.24
CA ILE A 12 8.24 -3.46 3.05
C ILE A 12 7.28 -4.08 4.07
N ALA A 13 6.43 -5.01 3.62
CA ALA A 13 5.56 -5.78 4.49
C ALA A 13 5.50 -7.24 4.04
N THR A 14 5.12 -8.11 4.96
CA THR A 14 4.84 -9.52 4.70
C THR A 14 3.50 -9.86 5.31
N GLY A 15 2.70 -10.67 4.63
CA GLY A 15 1.43 -11.16 5.14
C GLY A 15 1.06 -12.49 4.52
N VAL A 16 -0.09 -13.01 4.91
CA VAL A 16 -0.63 -14.29 4.46
C VAL A 16 -1.89 -14.09 3.64
N VAL A 17 -2.17 -14.98 2.70
CA VAL A 17 -3.43 -14.96 1.94
C VAL A 17 -4.65 -14.87 2.87
N GLY A 18 -5.53 -13.90 2.60
CA GLY A 18 -6.71 -13.59 3.39
C GLY A 18 -6.51 -12.47 4.43
N GLU A 19 -5.27 -12.08 4.72
CA GLU A 19 -4.98 -10.97 5.63
C GLU A 19 -5.20 -9.60 4.99
N VAL A 20 -5.23 -8.60 5.86
CA VAL A 20 -5.32 -7.20 5.50
C VAL A 20 -4.11 -6.45 6.08
N ILE A 21 -3.46 -5.65 5.24
CA ILE A 21 -2.41 -4.73 5.64
C ILE A 21 -2.93 -3.30 5.48
N LEU A 22 -2.77 -2.48 6.52
CA LEU A 22 -3.05 -1.04 6.43
C LEU A 22 -1.74 -0.29 6.17
N LEU A 23 -1.73 0.51 5.11
CA LEU A 23 -0.64 1.41 4.74
C LEU A 23 -1.05 2.85 5.03
N ASN A 24 -0.24 3.55 5.80
CA ASN A 24 -0.47 4.95 6.15
C ASN A 24 0.55 5.85 5.47
N LEU A 25 0.12 7.04 5.07
CA LEU A 25 0.97 8.03 4.46
C LEU A 25 1.16 9.22 5.40
N THR A 26 2.37 9.73 5.46
CA THR A 26 2.68 11.01 6.10
C THR A 26 3.12 11.99 5.03
N LEU A 27 2.48 13.15 4.98
CA LEU A 27 2.75 14.21 4.02
C LEU A 27 3.46 15.36 4.71
N THR A 28 4.47 15.92 4.04
CA THR A 28 5.09 17.17 4.44
C THR A 28 4.91 18.19 3.33
N PRO A 29 4.46 19.42 3.63
CA PRO A 29 3.89 19.86 4.92
C PRO A 29 2.54 19.18 5.23
N ALA A 30 2.25 18.94 6.51
CA ALA A 30 1.06 18.18 6.95
C ALA A 30 -0.28 18.80 6.53
N ASN A 31 -0.30 20.12 6.29
CA ASN A 31 -1.47 20.87 5.83
C ASN A 31 -1.51 21.05 4.30
N ALA A 32 -0.88 20.15 3.53
CA ALA A 32 -0.95 20.13 2.07
C ALA A 32 -2.41 20.25 1.58
N SER A 33 -2.61 20.99 0.49
CA SER A 33 -3.95 21.29 -0.04
C SER A 33 -4.63 20.05 -0.60
N ASN A 34 -3.86 19.06 -1.08
CA ASN A 34 -4.35 17.76 -1.47
C ASN A 34 -3.76 16.69 -0.54
N GLN A 35 -4.64 15.91 0.06
CA GLN A 35 -4.28 14.78 0.93
C GLN A 35 -4.85 13.46 0.38
N ASN A 36 -5.49 13.50 -0.80
CA ASN A 36 -6.10 12.33 -1.40
C ASN A 36 -5.01 11.51 -2.10
N ALA A 37 -4.77 10.31 -1.58
CA ALA A 37 -3.87 9.36 -2.20
C ALA A 37 -4.57 8.51 -3.25
N THR A 38 -3.99 8.47 -4.44
CA THR A 38 -4.34 7.47 -5.45
C THR A 38 -3.49 6.24 -5.24
N TRP A 39 -4.15 5.09 -5.08
CA TRP A 39 -3.50 3.82 -4.82
C TRP A 39 -3.57 2.88 -6.02
N LYS A 40 -2.49 2.17 -6.28
CA LYS A 40 -2.39 1.16 -7.34
C LYS A 40 -1.68 -0.09 -6.84
N SER A 41 -2.17 -1.25 -7.24
CA SER A 41 -1.47 -2.52 -7.08
C SER A 41 -0.81 -2.91 -8.39
N SER A 42 0.41 -3.48 -8.33
CA SER A 42 1.07 -4.04 -9.50
C SER A 42 0.41 -5.33 -10.00
N ASP A 43 -0.33 -6.03 -9.12
CA ASP A 43 -1.07 -7.25 -9.46
C ASP A 43 -2.34 -7.36 -8.59
N THR A 44 -3.49 -7.00 -9.16
CA THR A 44 -4.79 -7.04 -8.47
C THR A 44 -5.35 -8.44 -8.26
N ALA A 45 -4.79 -9.45 -8.93
CA ALA A 45 -5.11 -10.84 -8.67
C ALA A 45 -4.44 -11.33 -7.36
N LYS A 46 -3.27 -10.78 -7.01
CA LYS A 46 -2.55 -11.08 -5.76
C LYS A 46 -2.92 -10.18 -4.59
N ALA A 47 -3.07 -8.87 -4.81
CA ALA A 47 -3.53 -7.95 -3.77
C ALA A 47 -4.27 -6.75 -4.35
N THR A 48 -5.31 -6.32 -3.65
CA THR A 48 -6.03 -5.08 -3.97
C THR A 48 -5.89 -4.07 -2.86
N VAL A 49 -5.82 -2.79 -3.21
CA VAL A 49 -5.76 -1.67 -2.29
C VAL A 49 -6.94 -0.74 -2.54
N ASN A 50 -7.56 -0.22 -1.49
CA ASN A 50 -8.64 0.76 -1.60
C ASN A 50 -8.13 2.19 -1.36
N THR A 51 -9.02 3.18 -1.44
CA THR A 51 -8.70 4.60 -1.27
C THR A 51 -8.16 4.95 0.12
N ALA A 52 -8.43 4.13 1.13
CA ALA A 52 -7.95 4.33 2.50
C ALA A 52 -6.61 3.62 2.79
N GLY A 53 -5.91 3.10 1.76
CA GLY A 53 -4.66 2.36 1.96
C GLY A 53 -4.85 0.97 2.58
N LYS A 54 -6.08 0.44 2.59
CA LYS A 54 -6.36 -0.93 3.05
C LYS A 54 -6.05 -1.91 1.93
N VAL A 55 -5.01 -2.71 2.13
CA VAL A 55 -4.56 -3.76 1.20
C VAL A 55 -5.12 -5.11 1.64
N THR A 56 -5.83 -5.79 0.75
CA THR A 56 -6.33 -7.16 0.95
C THR A 56 -5.49 -8.14 0.14
N LEU A 57 -4.95 -9.16 0.82
CA LEU A 57 -4.08 -10.17 0.23
C LEU A 57 -4.92 -11.36 -0.27
N LYS A 58 -4.79 -11.70 -1.55
CA LYS A 58 -5.65 -12.68 -2.25
C LYS A 58 -4.92 -13.95 -2.65
N ALA A 59 -3.65 -13.85 -3.06
CA ALA A 59 -2.86 -14.99 -3.52
C ALA A 59 -1.36 -14.76 -3.23
N ALA A 60 -0.62 -15.86 -3.01
CA ALA A 60 0.79 -15.80 -2.69
C ALA A 60 1.64 -15.20 -3.83
N GLY A 61 2.78 -14.65 -3.45
CA GLY A 61 3.72 -13.98 -4.35
C GLY A 61 4.07 -12.57 -3.88
N LYS A 62 4.72 -11.81 -4.74
CA LYS A 62 5.20 -10.46 -4.43
C LYS A 62 4.40 -9.44 -5.22
N VAL A 63 3.97 -8.38 -4.55
CA VAL A 63 3.20 -7.28 -5.15
C VAL A 63 3.76 -5.95 -4.68
N THR A 64 3.75 -4.94 -5.55
CA THR A 64 4.11 -3.58 -5.20
C THR A 64 2.84 -2.73 -5.18
N ILE A 65 2.60 -2.06 -4.06
CA ILE A 65 1.55 -1.08 -3.89
C ILE A 65 2.17 0.31 -4.05
N THR A 66 1.60 1.14 -4.92
CA THR A 66 2.04 2.51 -5.18
C THR A 66 0.98 3.48 -4.68
N ALA A 67 1.39 4.46 -3.89
CA ALA A 67 0.57 5.61 -3.50
C ALA A 67 1.10 6.87 -4.20
N THR A 68 0.19 7.72 -4.67
CA THR A 68 0.51 8.99 -5.32
C THR A 68 -0.32 10.12 -4.70
N VAL A 69 0.33 11.22 -4.32
CA VAL A 69 -0.31 12.48 -3.90
C VAL A 69 0.42 13.64 -4.56
N ASP A 70 -0.29 14.52 -5.26
CA ASP A 70 0.29 15.67 -5.99
C ASP A 70 1.54 15.31 -6.82
N ASP A 71 1.43 14.23 -7.62
CA ASP A 71 2.50 13.67 -8.46
C ASP A 71 3.73 13.12 -7.69
N VAL A 72 3.74 13.18 -6.36
CA VAL A 72 4.73 12.52 -5.51
C VAL A 72 4.32 11.08 -5.26
N THR A 73 5.19 10.13 -5.60
CA THR A 73 4.92 8.69 -5.49
C THR A 73 5.77 8.01 -4.43
N VAL A 74 5.15 7.11 -3.67
CA VAL A 74 5.85 6.16 -2.78
C VAL A 74 5.38 4.73 -3.03
N ASN A 75 6.20 3.76 -2.65
CA ASN A 75 5.91 2.35 -2.86
C ASN A 75 6.03 1.54 -1.57
N SER A 76 5.20 0.49 -1.48
CA SER A 76 5.29 -0.58 -0.49
C SER A 76 5.42 -1.90 -1.22
N VAL A 77 6.43 -2.68 -0.87
CA VAL A 77 6.64 -4.02 -1.40
C VAL A 77 6.07 -5.04 -0.41
N ILE A 78 5.08 -5.81 -0.86
CA ILE A 78 4.39 -6.79 -0.03
C ILE A 78 4.72 -8.20 -0.52
N THR A 79 5.22 -9.03 0.38
CA THR A 79 5.38 -10.47 0.16
C THR A 79 4.21 -11.21 0.79
N ILE A 80 3.51 -12.00 -0.01
CA ILE A 80 2.31 -12.73 0.39
C ILE A 80 2.68 -14.21 0.44
N ASN A 81 2.57 -14.80 1.63
CA ASN A 81 2.78 -16.21 1.85
C ASN A 81 1.46 -16.97 1.73
N GLU A 82 1.55 -18.25 1.39
CA GLU A 82 0.40 -19.15 1.43
C GLU A 82 -0.17 -19.24 2.85
N LYS A 83 -1.48 -19.46 2.93
CA LYS A 83 -2.10 -19.78 4.21
C LYS A 83 -1.54 -21.10 4.73
N ALA A 84 -1.14 -21.13 6.00
CA ALA A 84 -0.75 -22.37 6.64
C ALA A 84 -1.94 -23.33 6.59
N ASN A 85 -1.79 -24.41 5.80
CA ASN A 85 -2.74 -25.51 5.79
C ASN A 85 -2.38 -26.40 6.99
N ASN A 86 -3.09 -26.22 8.11
CA ASN A 86 -3.05 -27.21 9.19
C ASN A 86 -3.81 -28.45 8.71
N GLY A 87 -3.05 -29.38 8.12
CA GLY A 87 -3.51 -30.73 7.79
C GLY A 87 -3.63 -31.62 9.02
#